data_AF-A0A960ARD4-F1
#
_entry.id   AF-A0A960ARD4-F1
#
_cell.length_a   1.000
_cell.length_b   1.000
_cell.length_c   1.000
_cell.angle_alpha   90.00
_cell.angle_beta   90.00
_cell.angle_gamma   90.00
#
_symmetry.space_group_name_H-M   'P 1'
#
loop_
_entity.id
_entity.type
_entity.pdbx_description
1 polymer ?
#
loop_
_entity_poly.entity_id
_entity_poly.type
_entity_poly.pdbx_seq_one_letter_code
_entity_poly.pdbx_strand_id
1 'polypeptide(L)'
;MASRVAARLDLPVWVVVGLGLSLSLIAAATLSPAANRIAGSCLRSMVAPVDPRDLIGRSDRVLNTWLFVPLGFFAGFLAVRRVWVLVLAFCVPLFVEGIQRYAQVLGRRCQFQDLVDNTWGLILGALVGVVVGLVAQRTGSVRRS
;
A
#
# COMPACT_ATOMS: atom_id res chain seq x y z
N MET A 1 14.86 16.06 -5.78
CA MET A 1 15.27 14.64 -5.86
C MET A 1 14.33 13.82 -6.73
N ALA A 2 13.00 13.89 -6.50
CA ALA A 2 11.99 13.22 -7.31
C ALA A 2 12.09 13.52 -8.82
N SER A 3 12.37 14.77 -9.21
CA SER A 3 12.57 15.15 -10.62
C SER A 3 13.78 14.46 -11.30
N ARG A 4 14.89 14.27 -10.57
CA ARG A 4 16.08 13.56 -11.08
C ARG A 4 15.84 12.06 -11.20
N VAL A 5 15.09 11.47 -10.26
CA VAL A 5 14.70 10.05 -10.30
C VAL A 5 13.69 9.79 -11.43
N ALA A 6 12.70 10.67 -11.57
CA ALA A 6 11.73 10.68 -12.68
C ALA A 6 12.43 10.71 -14.03
N ALA A 7 13.41 11.62 -14.22
CA ALA A 7 14.18 11.73 -15.45
C ALA A 7 15.04 10.48 -15.75
N ARG A 8 15.64 9.85 -14.73
CA ARG A 8 16.43 8.62 -14.91
C ARG A 8 15.57 7.39 -15.21
N LEU A 9 14.34 7.37 -14.69
CA LEU A 9 13.43 6.25 -14.84
C LEU A 9 12.41 6.48 -15.95
N ASP A 10 12.42 7.60 -16.67
CA ASP A 10 11.41 7.97 -17.68
C ASP A 10 9.98 7.84 -17.12
N LEU A 11 9.76 8.36 -15.92
CA LEU A 11 8.49 8.31 -15.21
C LEU A 11 7.93 9.71 -14.99
N PRO A 12 6.60 9.90 -15.04
CA PRO A 12 6.02 11.18 -14.68
C PRO A 12 6.26 11.49 -13.20
N VAL A 13 6.64 12.74 -12.91
CA VAL A 13 7.03 13.20 -11.56
C VAL A 13 5.94 12.93 -10.52
N TRP A 14 4.66 13.06 -10.88
CA TRP A 14 3.54 12.82 -9.98
C TRP A 14 3.45 11.36 -9.50
N VAL A 15 3.84 10.38 -10.33
CA VAL A 15 3.88 8.96 -9.92
C VAL A 15 5.02 8.74 -8.92
N VAL A 16 6.18 9.35 -9.15
CA VAL A 16 7.33 9.24 -8.23
C VAL A 16 7.01 9.87 -6.88
N VAL A 17 6.38 11.06 -6.89
CA VAL A 17 5.91 11.73 -5.67
C VAL A 17 4.83 10.90 -4.98
N GLY A 18 3.86 10.38 -5.73
CA GLY A 18 2.77 9.54 -5.21
C GLY A 18 3.27 8.27 -4.53
N LEU A 19 4.17 7.52 -5.17
CA LEU A 19 4.82 6.35 -4.58
C LEU A 19 5.62 6.71 -3.34
N GLY A 20 6.42 7.79 -3.41
CA GLY A 20 7.22 8.28 -2.29
C GLY A 20 6.36 8.61 -1.07
N LEU A 21 5.30 9.41 -1.26
CA LEU A 21 4.37 9.77 -0.20
C LEU A 21 3.65 8.55 0.38
N SER A 22 3.21 7.62 -0.47
CA SER A 22 2.55 6.38 -0.03
C SER A 22 3.48 5.56 0.87
N LEU A 23 4.73 5.35 0.44
CA LEU A 23 5.73 4.62 1.23
C LEU A 23 6.09 5.36 2.52
N SER A 24 6.19 6.68 2.50
CA SER A 24 6.44 7.48 3.72
C SER A 24 5.30 7.37 4.73
N LEU A 25 4.04 7.41 4.27
CA LEU A 25 2.87 7.23 5.15
C LEU A 25 2.82 5.82 5.72
N ILE A 26 3.06 4.80 4.89
CA ILE A 26 3.14 3.40 5.35
C ILE A 26 4.25 3.24 6.39
N ALA A 27 5.44 3.79 6.14
CA ALA A 27 6.55 3.72 7.08
C ALA A 27 6.22 4.42 8.40
N ALA A 28 5.62 5.63 8.36
CA ALA A 28 5.21 6.36 9.56
C ALA A 28 4.19 5.57 10.38
N ALA A 29 3.16 5.01 9.74
CA ALA A 29 2.16 4.17 10.41
C ALA A 29 2.76 2.86 10.95
N THR A 30 3.71 2.28 10.22
CA THR A 30 4.39 1.03 10.61
C THR A 30 5.23 1.21 11.87
N LEU A 31 5.93 2.33 11.96
CA LEU A 31 6.83 2.67 13.06
C LEU A 31 6.11 3.38 14.24
N SER A 32 4.83 3.69 14.09
CA SER A 32 4.04 4.31 15.16
C SER A 32 3.77 3.29 16.28
N PRO A 33 4.06 3.60 17.56
CA PRO A 33 3.84 2.69 18.68
C PRO A 33 2.34 2.47 18.94
N ALA A 34 1.98 1.26 19.38
CA ALA A 34 0.60 0.94 19.73
C ALA A 34 0.19 1.66 21.03
N ALA A 35 -0.96 2.34 21.02
CA ALA A 35 -1.52 2.99 22.21
C ALA A 35 -1.92 1.99 23.32
N ASN A 36 -2.24 0.75 22.96
CA ASN A 36 -2.65 -0.31 23.89
C ASN A 36 -1.58 -1.40 24.02
N ARG A 37 -0.75 -1.33 25.06
CA ARG A 37 0.25 -2.34 25.42
C ARG A 37 -0.41 -3.57 26.08
N ILE A 38 -1.32 -4.24 25.37
CA ILE A 38 -1.97 -5.43 25.93
C ILE A 38 -1.20 -6.67 25.46
N ALA A 39 -0.34 -7.20 26.34
CA ALA A 39 0.32 -8.49 26.16
C ALA A 39 -0.75 -9.58 25.95
N GLY A 40 -0.74 -10.22 24.78
CA GLY A 40 -1.71 -11.26 24.43
C GLY A 40 -1.32 -12.01 23.16
N SER A 41 -1.70 -13.28 23.08
CA SER A 41 -1.37 -14.20 21.98
C SER A 41 -1.92 -13.73 20.63
N CYS A 42 -1.16 -13.98 19.56
CA CYS A 42 -1.57 -13.71 18.17
C CYS A 42 -2.89 -14.43 17.88
N LEU A 43 -3.97 -13.68 17.60
CA LEU A 43 -5.19 -14.29 17.10
C LEU A 43 -4.93 -14.84 15.70
N ARG A 44 -5.04 -16.17 15.57
CA ARG A 44 -4.93 -16.92 14.31
C ARG A 44 -6.26 -17.02 13.56
N SER A 45 -7.33 -16.47 14.12
CA SER A 45 -8.66 -16.50 13.51
C SER A 45 -8.69 -15.57 12.30
N MET A 46 -8.79 -16.16 11.11
CA MET A 46 -9.10 -15.44 9.89
C MET A 46 -10.49 -14.83 10.03
N VAL A 47 -10.57 -13.50 10.06
CA VAL A 47 -11.82 -12.78 9.82
C VAL A 47 -11.75 -12.37 8.35
N ALA A 48 -12.84 -12.53 7.62
CA ALA A 48 -12.92 -12.15 6.20
C ALA A 48 -12.34 -10.73 5.97
N PRO A 49 -11.82 -10.43 4.76
CA PRO A 49 -11.44 -9.06 4.40
C PRO A 49 -12.58 -8.10 4.71
N VAL A 50 -12.24 -6.84 5.04
CA VAL A 50 -13.23 -5.79 5.35
C VAL A 50 -14.35 -5.82 4.32
N ASP A 51 -15.59 -5.97 4.79
CA ASP A 51 -16.76 -6.03 3.92
C ASP A 51 -16.80 -4.74 3.08
N PRO A 52 -17.02 -4.82 1.75
CA PRO A 52 -17.08 -3.64 0.90
C PRO A 52 -18.04 -2.55 1.39
N ARG A 53 -19.09 -2.94 2.13
CA ARG A 53 -20.06 -2.01 2.73
C ARG A 53 -19.49 -1.23 3.92
N ASP A 54 -18.50 -1.80 4.60
CA ASP A 54 -17.83 -1.21 5.76
C ASP A 54 -16.59 -0.39 5.39
N LEU A 55 -16.23 -0.29 4.09
CA LEU A 55 -15.12 0.55 3.60
C LEU A 55 -15.33 2.06 3.85
N ILE A 56 -16.56 2.47 4.19
CA ILE A 56 -16.95 3.84 4.54
C ILE A 56 -16.91 4.04 6.08
N GLY A 57 -16.72 2.97 6.85
CA GLY A 57 -16.65 2.99 8.31
C GLY A 57 -15.34 3.59 8.85
N ARG A 58 -15.34 3.92 10.14
CA ARG A 58 -14.20 4.53 10.86
C ARG A 58 -13.47 3.51 11.75
N SER A 59 -13.33 2.27 11.28
CA SER A 59 -12.60 1.25 12.04
C SER A 59 -11.11 1.27 11.72
N ASP A 60 -10.27 0.88 12.67
CA ASP A 60 -8.81 0.79 12.48
C ASP A 60 -8.41 -0.12 11.30
N ARG A 61 -9.26 -1.10 10.97
CA ARG A 61 -9.10 -1.99 9.81
C ARG A 61 -9.23 -1.24 8.48
N VAL A 62 -10.25 -0.38 8.39
CA VAL A 62 -10.53 0.44 7.20
C VAL A 62 -9.36 1.42 6.96
N LEU A 63 -8.79 2.00 8.02
CA LEU A 63 -7.61 2.84 7.93
C LEU A 63 -6.38 2.11 7.35
N ASN A 64 -6.11 0.88 7.81
CA ASN A 64 -5.01 0.06 7.29
C ASN A 64 -5.23 -0.29 5.81
N THR A 65 -6.45 -0.66 5.41
CA THR A 65 -6.80 -0.89 4.00
C THR A 65 -6.59 0.36 3.15
N TRP A 66 -7.12 1.52 3.55
CA TRP A 66 -6.99 2.76 2.78
C TRP A 66 -5.55 3.24 2.66
N LEU A 67 -4.69 2.94 3.64
CA LEU A 67 -3.28 3.32 3.62
C LEU A 67 -2.50 2.71 2.44
N PHE A 68 -2.88 1.50 2.01
CA PHE A 68 -2.22 0.79 0.91
C PHE A 68 -2.85 1.07 -0.47
N VAL A 69 -4.04 1.68 -0.52
CA VAL A 69 -4.71 2.01 -1.80
C VAL A 69 -3.86 2.95 -2.68
N PRO A 70 -3.27 4.06 -2.18
CA PRO A 70 -2.42 4.90 -3.00
C PRO A 70 -1.19 4.17 -3.55
N LEU A 71 -0.53 3.34 -2.73
CA LEU A 71 0.61 2.52 -3.17
C LEU A 71 0.18 1.58 -4.30
N GLY A 72 -0.94 0.86 -4.11
CA GLY A 72 -1.52 0.00 -5.13
C GLY A 72 -1.83 0.76 -6.42
N PHE A 73 -2.45 1.94 -6.32
CA PHE A 73 -2.81 2.77 -7.48
C PHE A 73 -1.59 3.17 -8.31
N PHE A 74 -0.57 3.78 -7.71
CA PHE A 74 0.61 4.21 -8.46
C PHE A 74 1.43 3.02 -8.98
N ALA A 75 1.52 1.94 -8.21
CA ALA A 75 2.19 0.72 -8.64
C ALA A 75 1.46 0.05 -9.81
N GLY A 76 0.13 -0.06 -9.74
CA GLY A 76 -0.72 -0.62 -10.79
C GLY A 76 -0.72 0.23 -12.06
N PHE A 77 -0.76 1.56 -11.92
CA PHE A 77 -0.62 2.48 -13.05
C PHE A 77 0.70 2.27 -13.79
N LEU A 78 1.79 2.08 -13.05
CA LEU A 78 3.10 1.83 -13.64
C LEU A 78 3.28 0.38 -14.12
N ALA A 79 2.55 -0.58 -13.54
CA ALA A 79 2.61 -2.00 -13.87
C ALA A 79 2.34 -2.29 -15.34
N VAL A 80 1.52 -1.44 -15.99
CA VAL A 80 1.19 -1.59 -17.41
C VAL A 80 2.42 -1.49 -18.31
N ARG A 81 3.51 -0.86 -17.84
CA ARG A 81 4.82 -0.86 -18.53
C ARG A 81 5.92 -1.58 -17.75
N ARG A 82 5.78 -1.69 -16.43
CA ARG A 82 6.81 -2.19 -15.52
C ARG A 82 6.19 -3.05 -14.42
N VAL A 83 5.78 -4.26 -14.78
CA VAL A 83 5.10 -5.20 -13.86
C VAL A 83 5.88 -5.45 -12.56
N TRP A 84 7.21 -5.37 -12.60
CA TRP A 84 8.07 -5.54 -11.41
C TRP A 84 7.77 -4.53 -10.29
N VAL A 85 7.26 -3.34 -10.60
CA VAL A 85 6.88 -2.34 -9.59
C VAL A 85 5.71 -2.84 -8.74
N LEU A 86 4.75 -3.51 -9.38
CA LEU A 86 3.62 -4.11 -8.68
C LEU A 86 4.07 -5.27 -7.80
N VAL A 87 4.99 -6.11 -8.28
CA VAL A 87 5.60 -7.19 -7.48
C VAL A 87 6.26 -6.62 -6.22
N LEU A 88 7.07 -5.56 -6.35
CA LEU A 88 7.68 -4.90 -5.20
C LEU A 88 6.64 -4.31 -4.26
N ALA A 89 5.55 -3.74 -4.77
CA ALA A 89 4.47 -3.21 -3.96
C ALA A 89 3.80 -4.30 -3.11
N PHE A 90 3.57 -5.50 -3.67
CA PHE A 90 3.06 -6.67 -2.93
C PHE A 90 4.03 -7.21 -1.88
N CYS A 91 5.34 -6.92 -1.98
CA CYS A 91 6.29 -7.23 -0.91
C CYS A 91 6.17 -6.29 0.30
N VAL A 92 5.57 -5.10 0.15
CA VAL A 92 5.48 -4.10 1.23
C VAL A 92 4.64 -4.59 2.42
N PRO A 93 3.40 -5.12 2.25
CA PRO A 93 2.63 -5.66 3.38
C PRO A 93 3.38 -6.73 4.18
N LEU A 94 4.10 -7.63 3.48
CA LEU A 94 4.90 -8.68 4.12
C LEU A 94 6.06 -8.09 4.93
N PHE A 95 6.72 -7.07 4.40
CA PHE A 95 7.81 -6.39 5.10
C PHE A 95 7.31 -5.61 6.32
N VAL A 96 6.15 -4.96 6.20
CA VAL A 96 5.50 -4.26 7.31
C VAL A 96 5.15 -5.22 8.45
N GLU A 97 4.50 -6.35 8.14
CA GLU A 97 4.18 -7.36 9.15
C GLU A 97 5.46 -7.95 9.77
N GLY A 98 6.48 -8.23 8.95
CA GLY A 98 7.79 -8.68 9.41
C GLY A 98 8.41 -7.71 10.42
N ILE A 99 8.49 -6.42 10.08
CA ILE A 99 9.02 -5.39 10.99
C ILE A 99 8.21 -5.37 12.29
N GLN A 100 6.88 -5.31 12.22
CA GLN A 100 6.04 -5.22 13.41
C GLN A 100 6.11 -6.47 14.29
N ARG A 101 6.38 -7.64 13.69
CA ARG A 101 6.62 -8.90 14.41
C ARG A 101 7.93 -8.92 15.18
N TYR A 102 9.00 -8.40 14.62
CA TYR A 102 10.34 -8.43 15.24
C TYR A 102 10.61 -7.20 16.13
N ALA A 103 9.99 -6.05 15.82
CA ALA A 103 10.10 -4.84 16.62
C ALA A 103 9.14 -4.90 17.83
N GLN A 104 9.46 -5.79 18.79
CA GLN A 104 8.70 -5.99 20.03
C GLN A 104 8.51 -4.69 20.82
N VAL A 105 9.42 -3.73 20.66
CA VAL A 105 9.36 -2.37 21.23
C VAL A 105 8.11 -1.59 20.80
N LEU A 106 7.53 -1.89 19.62
CA LEU A 106 6.32 -1.22 19.13
C LEU A 106 5.04 -1.66 19.84
N GLY A 107 5.09 -2.78 20.59
CA GLY A 107 3.95 -3.30 21.35
C GLY A 107 2.75 -3.73 20.50
N ARG A 108 2.90 -3.87 19.18
CA ARG A 108 1.85 -4.38 18.28
C ARG A 108 1.77 -5.90 18.39
N ARG A 109 0.55 -6.45 18.44
CA ARG A 109 0.29 -7.89 18.27
C ARG A 109 0.45 -8.22 16.79
N CYS A 110 1.04 -9.38 16.43
CA CYS A 110 0.90 -9.87 15.06
C CYS A 110 -0.58 -10.18 14.79
N GLN A 111 -1.18 -9.40 13.90
CA GLN A 111 -2.49 -9.70 13.36
C GLN A 111 -2.29 -10.04 11.89
N PHE A 112 -2.39 -11.33 11.56
CA PHE A 112 -2.46 -11.77 10.15
C PHE A 112 -3.59 -11.04 9.39
N GLN A 113 -4.60 -10.56 10.13
CA GLN A 113 -5.62 -9.65 9.63
C GLN A 113 -5.05 -8.36 9.02
N ASP A 114 -4.03 -7.74 9.63
CA ASP A 114 -3.39 -6.52 9.09
C ASP A 114 -2.76 -6.81 7.73
N LEU A 115 -2.14 -7.99 7.55
CA LEU A 115 -1.61 -8.41 6.26
C LEU A 115 -2.71 -8.52 5.21
N VAL A 116 -3.83 -9.16 5.55
CA VAL A 116 -4.99 -9.31 4.65
C VAL A 116 -5.57 -7.94 4.28
N ASP A 117 -5.82 -7.08 5.26
CA ASP A 117 -6.44 -5.77 5.08
C ASP A 117 -5.54 -4.82 4.25
N ASN A 118 -4.23 -4.82 4.50
CA ASN A 118 -3.23 -4.07 3.72
C ASN A 118 -3.14 -4.58 2.28
N THR A 119 -3.14 -5.91 2.11
CA THR A 119 -3.08 -6.56 0.79
C THR A 119 -4.35 -6.25 -0.01
N TRP A 120 -5.51 -6.23 0.64
CA TRP A 120 -6.77 -5.87 0.00
C TRP A 120 -6.79 -4.43 -0.51
N GLY A 121 -6.32 -3.48 0.31
CA GLY A 121 -6.15 -2.09 -0.09
C GLY A 121 -5.23 -1.94 -1.31
N LEU A 122 -4.13 -2.68 -1.30
CA LEU A 122 -3.19 -2.70 -2.41
C LEU A 122 -3.81 -3.28 -3.70
N ILE A 123 -4.59 -4.36 -3.60
CA ILE A 123 -5.33 -4.94 -4.73
C ILE A 123 -6.32 -3.93 -5.31
N LEU A 124 -7.15 -3.30 -4.46
CA LEU A 124 -8.13 -2.31 -4.89
C LEU A 124 -7.47 -1.13 -5.61
N GLY A 125 -6.41 -0.59 -5.02
CA GLY A 125 -5.60 0.46 -5.65
C GLY A 125 -5.03 0.01 -7.00
N ALA A 126 -4.41 -1.18 -7.04
CA ALA A 126 -3.76 -1.71 -8.23
C ALA A 126 -4.73 -1.92 -9.39
N LEU A 127 -5.94 -2.44 -9.13
CA LEU A 127 -6.97 -2.61 -10.15
C LEU A 127 -7.33 -1.26 -10.79
N VAL A 128 -7.59 -0.24 -9.96
CA VAL A 128 -7.90 1.11 -10.45
C VAL A 128 -6.71 1.70 -11.22
N GLY A 129 -5.50 1.57 -10.67
CA GLY A 129 -4.27 2.05 -11.28
C GLY A 129 -4.02 1.45 -12.66
N VAL A 130 -4.16 0.12 -12.80
CA VAL A 130 -4.01 -0.60 -14.07
C VAL A 130 -5.04 -0.10 -15.10
N VAL A 131 -6.30 0.03 -14.71
CA VAL A 131 -7.36 0.54 -15.60
C VAL A 131 -7.02 1.95 -16.09
N VAL A 132 -6.65 2.85 -15.18
CA VAL A 132 -6.25 4.23 -15.53
C VAL A 132 -5.01 4.24 -16.43
N GLY A 133 -4.01 3.41 -16.14
CA GLY A 133 -2.79 3.30 -16.94
C GLY A 133 -3.04 2.74 -18.35
N LEU A 134 -3.96 1.79 -18.50
CA LEU A 134 -4.39 1.28 -19.80
C LEU A 134 -5.13 2.34 -20.62
N VAL A 135 -6.04 3.08 -19.98
CA VAL A 135 -6.79 4.17 -20.64
C VAL A 135 -5.83 5.29 -21.07
N ALA A 136 -4.93 5.73 -20.18
CA ALA A 136 -3.98 6.81 -20.45
C ALA A 136 -3.00 6.48 -21.60
N GLN A 137 -2.65 5.20 -21.76
CA GLN A 137 -1.83 4.75 -22.90
C GLN A 137 -2.62 4.76 -24.20
N ARG A 138 -3.89 4.35 -24.18
CA ARG A 138 -4.77 4.39 -25.36
C ARG A 138 -5.07 5.81 -25.83
N THR A 139 -5.20 6.77 -24.91
CA THR A 139 -5.48 8.18 -25.24
C THR A 139 -4.22 8.99 -25.60
N GLY A 140 -3.02 8.39 -25.52
CA GLY A 140 -1.76 9.08 -25.82
C GLY A 140 -1.32 10.11 -24.78
N SER A 141 -2.07 10.32 -23.70
CA SER A 141 -1.76 11.30 -22.64
C SER A 141 -0.42 11.05 -21.95
N VAL A 142 0.05 9.80 -21.90
CA VAL A 142 1.32 9.42 -21.23
C VAL A 142 2.56 9.86 -22.02
N ARG A 143 2.46 10.23 -23.30
CA ARG A 143 3.60 10.69 -24.12
C ARG A 143 3.93 12.19 -23.98
N ARG A 144 3.12 12.98 -23.26
CA ARG A 144 3.24 14.45 -23.20
C ARG A 144 3.63 15.02 -21.82
N SER A 145 3.97 14.18 -20.84
CA SER A 145 4.34 14.63 -19.47
C SER A 145 5.83 14.49 -19.21
#